data_AF-A0AAV0E1P0-F1
#
_entry.id   AF-A0AAV0E1P0-F1
#
_cell.length_a   1.000
_cell.length_b   1.000
_cell.length_c   1.000
_cell.angle_alpha   90.00
_cell.angle_beta   90.00
_cell.angle_gamma   90.00
#
_symmetry.space_group_name_H-M   'P 1'
#
loop_
_entity.id
_entity.type
_entity.pdbx_description
1 polymer ?
#
loop_
_entity_poly.entity_id
_entity_poly.type
_entity_poly.pdbx_seq_one_letter_code
_entity_poly.pdbx_strand_id
1 'polypeptide(L)'
;MPALYETLLDVKHRRCARHIYAIWRRSHGGLELQRQFWKCCKSASKKEFELNLEMLKKTFFYNFIPSKVEEEACMAGTGTWQVQRTLVELRDVFPPPMADPANPWQIRKVLTHYEAIAGKLVVPFADAFDHVFRYWGLCMVNQVVMGQKSNVVLWDVTEQNSPKRYGGWFEVLPGDDYILACMDLFKERGMAVEDEVGLYWDFKSSAFHFKLLHKIVK
;
A
#
# COMPACT_ATOMS: atom_id res chain seq x y z
N MET A 1 28.49 3.72 36.30
CA MET A 1 27.74 3.81 35.04
C MET A 1 28.78 3.94 33.93
N PRO A 2 29.01 2.92 33.09
CA PRO A 2 29.94 3.04 31.97
C PRO A 2 29.42 4.12 31.01
N ALA A 3 30.32 4.87 30.41
CA ALA A 3 29.95 5.87 29.42
C ALA A 3 29.41 5.19 28.15
N LEU A 4 28.38 5.79 27.54
CA LEU A 4 27.65 5.30 26.36
C LEU A 4 28.51 4.92 25.13
N TYR A 5 29.82 5.24 25.12
CA TYR A 5 30.72 4.84 24.04
C TYR A 5 31.29 3.43 24.21
N GLU A 6 31.27 2.86 25.43
CA GLU A 6 31.80 1.52 25.70
C GLU A 6 30.82 0.41 25.31
N THR A 7 29.54 0.73 25.13
CA THR A 7 28.47 -0.25 24.88
C THR A 7 28.08 -0.42 23.40
N LEU A 8 28.54 0.43 22.48
CA LEU A 8 28.11 0.43 21.08
C LEU A 8 29.30 0.52 20.11
N LEU A 9 30.10 -0.56 20.09
CA LEU A 9 31.36 -0.64 19.35
C LEU A 9 31.22 -0.69 17.81
N ASP A 10 30.03 -0.95 17.26
CA ASP A 10 29.86 -1.19 15.81
C ASP A 10 29.32 -0.01 14.98
N VAL A 11 29.10 1.17 15.57
CA VAL A 11 28.52 2.32 14.83
C VAL A 11 29.62 3.25 14.30
N LYS A 12 30.11 2.99 13.07
CA LYS A 12 31.20 3.76 12.43
C LYS A 12 30.85 5.19 12.00
N HIS A 13 29.56 5.56 11.90
CA HIS A 13 29.15 6.93 11.58
C HIS A 13 28.02 7.43 12.50
N ARG A 14 28.38 8.22 13.51
CA ARG A 14 27.41 8.93 14.36
C ARG A 14 26.86 10.16 13.64
N ARG A 15 25.90 9.99 12.72
CA ARG A 15 25.07 11.12 12.29
C ARG A 15 24.10 11.44 13.42
N CYS A 16 24.23 12.60 14.05
CA CYS A 16 23.27 13.03 15.08
C CYS A 16 21.87 13.11 14.49
N ALA A 17 20.83 13.04 15.33
CA ALA A 17 19.44 13.12 14.89
C ALA A 17 19.17 14.33 13.96
N ARG A 18 19.90 15.44 14.13
CA ARG A 18 19.86 16.60 13.23
C ARG A 18 20.40 16.30 11.83
N HIS A 19 21.48 15.55 11.69
CA HIS A 19 22.03 15.16 10.39
C HIS A 19 21.14 14.13 9.69
N ILE A 20 20.57 13.18 10.44
CA ILE A 20 19.58 12.24 9.92
C ILE A 20 18.33 13.00 9.45
N TYR A 21 17.82 13.91 10.26
CA TYR A 21 16.66 14.75 9.92
C TYR A 21 16.90 15.64 8.70
N ALA A 22 18.08 16.26 8.58
CA ALA A 22 18.40 17.17 7.48
C ALA A 22 18.42 16.46 6.12
N ILE A 23 18.80 15.18 6.11
CA ILE A 23 18.74 14.32 4.92
C ILE A 23 17.30 13.85 4.71
N TRP A 24 16.66 13.34 5.76
CA TRP A 24 15.30 12.80 5.71
C TRP A 24 14.25 13.85 5.29
N ARG A 25 14.32 15.09 5.80
CA ARG A 25 13.41 16.21 5.47
C ARG A 25 13.46 16.62 4.00
N ARG A 26 14.59 16.40 3.31
CA ARG A 26 14.71 16.75 1.88
C ARG A 26 13.77 15.91 1.01
N SER A 27 13.46 14.68 1.46
CA SER A 27 12.58 13.74 0.76
C SER A 27 11.21 13.60 1.41
N HIS A 28 11.03 14.06 2.66
CA HIS A 28 9.79 13.91 3.43
C HIS A 28 9.27 15.29 3.88
N GLY A 29 8.24 15.78 3.19
CA GLY A 29 7.50 16.99 3.54
C GLY A 29 6.38 16.72 4.55
N GLY A 30 6.00 17.74 5.33
CA GLY A 30 4.85 17.69 6.25
C GLY A 30 5.22 17.91 7.72
N LEU A 31 4.52 18.83 8.36
CA LEU A 31 4.78 19.27 9.74
C LEU A 31 4.61 18.14 10.77
N GLU A 32 3.70 17.20 10.49
CA GLU A 32 3.35 16.11 11.41
C GLU A 32 4.43 15.04 11.47
N LEU A 33 4.95 14.61 10.31
CA LEU A 33 6.05 13.64 10.24
C LEU A 33 7.33 14.21 10.87
N GLN A 34 7.57 15.52 10.71
CA GLN A 34 8.68 16.22 11.35
C GLN A 34 8.56 16.23 12.88
N ARG A 35 7.39 16.56 13.42
CA ARG A 35 7.15 16.56 14.88
C ARG A 35 7.35 15.17 15.48
N GLN A 36 6.94 14.12 14.78
CA GLN A 36 7.04 12.75 15.25
C GLN A 36 8.46 12.17 15.16
N PHE A 37 9.23 12.47 14.11
CA PHE A 37 10.68 12.16 14.07
C PHE A 37 11.39 12.70 15.31
N TRP A 38 11.13 13.97 15.65
CA TRP A 38 11.71 14.59 16.84
C TRP A 38 11.17 14.02 18.14
N LYS A 39 9.95 13.47 18.16
CA LYS A 39 9.37 12.78 19.30
C LYS A 39 10.08 11.45 19.57
N CYS A 40 10.33 10.65 18.53
CA CYS A 40 11.11 9.42 18.63
C CYS A 40 12.55 9.71 19.11
N CYS A 41 13.25 10.67 18.48
CA CYS A 41 14.61 11.03 18.87
C CYS A 41 14.76 11.62 20.27
N LYS A 42 13.67 12.11 20.88
CA LYS A 42 13.65 12.67 22.23
C LYS A 42 13.13 11.70 23.30
N SER A 43 12.78 10.46 22.92
CA SER A 43 12.31 9.45 23.87
C SER A 43 13.38 9.17 24.92
N ALA A 44 13.01 9.19 26.20
CA ALA A 44 13.95 9.04 27.31
C ALA A 44 14.17 7.57 27.71
N SER A 45 13.38 6.65 27.15
CA SER A 45 13.49 5.22 27.40
C SER A 45 13.22 4.39 26.15
N LYS A 46 13.77 3.17 26.11
CA LYS A 46 13.53 2.21 25.02
C LYS A 46 12.03 1.90 24.84
N LYS A 47 11.29 1.77 25.95
CA LYS A 47 9.83 1.53 25.93
C LYS A 47 9.06 2.72 25.35
N GLU A 48 9.47 3.94 25.69
CA GLU A 48 8.86 5.16 25.13
C GLU A 48 9.22 5.34 23.64
N PHE A 49 10.45 4.99 23.26
CA PHE A 49 10.85 4.94 21.85
C PHE A 49 10.02 3.91 21.08
N GLU A 50 9.86 2.71 21.62
CA GLU A 50 9.04 1.63 21.04
C GLU A 50 7.56 2.02 20.95
N LEU A 51 6.97 2.65 21.98
CA LEU A 51 5.60 3.18 21.92
C LEU A 51 5.47 4.32 20.90
N ASN A 52 6.44 5.23 20.83
CA ASN A 52 6.44 6.29 19.82
C ASN A 52 6.64 5.74 18.40
N LEU A 53 7.34 4.61 18.26
CA LEU A 53 7.50 3.85 17.03
C LEU A 53 6.20 3.12 16.65
N GLU A 54 5.52 2.50 17.61
CA GLU A 54 4.20 1.86 17.46
C GLU A 54 3.12 2.87 17.09
N MET A 55 3.29 4.14 17.49
CA MET A 55 2.40 5.25 17.14
C MET A 55 2.56 5.79 15.70
N LEU A 56 3.46 5.23 14.87
CA LEU A 56 3.57 5.62 13.47
C LEU A 56 2.28 5.27 12.70
N LYS A 57 1.74 6.24 11.96
CA LYS A 57 0.69 6.02 10.96
C LYS A 57 1.16 5.00 9.92
N LYS A 58 0.24 4.17 9.41
CA LYS A 58 0.45 3.28 8.25
C LYS A 58 1.12 4.06 7.12
N THR A 59 2.40 3.79 6.89
CA THR A 59 3.15 4.38 5.78
C THR A 59 4.07 3.28 5.25
N PHE A 60 4.04 3.04 3.93
CA PHE A 60 4.98 2.13 3.30
C PHE A 60 6.42 2.59 3.57
N PHE A 61 7.28 1.67 3.96
CA PHE A 61 8.72 1.88 3.87
C PHE A 61 9.21 1.24 2.57
N TYR A 62 9.62 2.06 1.62
CA TYR A 62 10.56 1.61 0.62
C TYR A 62 11.90 1.39 1.35
N ASN A 63 12.51 0.22 1.18
CA ASN A 63 13.86 -0.03 1.69
C ASN A 63 14.86 0.71 0.79
N PHE A 64 14.94 2.02 0.98
CA PHE A 64 15.91 2.88 0.27
C PHE A 64 17.32 2.76 0.84
N ILE A 65 17.48 2.06 1.96
CA ILE A 65 18.78 1.83 2.59
C ILE A 65 19.19 0.40 2.22
N PRO A 66 20.18 0.22 1.33
CA PRO A 66 20.73 -1.09 1.05
C PRO A 66 21.26 -1.70 2.35
N SER A 67 21.12 -3.02 2.49
CA SER A 67 21.84 -3.74 3.54
C SER A 67 23.34 -3.57 3.33
N LYS A 68 24.13 -3.76 4.39
CA LYS A 68 25.59 -3.66 4.32
C LYS A 68 26.19 -4.54 3.21
N VAL A 69 25.61 -5.72 2.98
CA VAL A 69 26.01 -6.65 1.92
C VAL A 69 25.75 -6.08 0.53
N GLU A 70 24.60 -5.42 0.34
CA GLU A 70 24.22 -4.78 -0.93
C GLU A 70 25.01 -3.49 -1.19
N GLU A 71 25.31 -2.72 -0.15
CA GLU A 71 26.18 -1.53 -0.22
C GLU A 71 27.61 -1.93 -0.62
N GLU A 72 28.15 -3.00 -0.03
CA GLU A 72 29.46 -3.57 -0.36
C GLU A 72 29.51 -4.13 -1.80
N ALA A 73 28.43 -4.76 -2.27
CA ALA A 73 28.33 -5.25 -3.65
C ALA A 73 28.24 -4.09 -4.69
N CYS A 74 27.51 -3.02 -4.36
CA CYS A 74 27.43 -1.83 -5.22
C CYS A 74 28.77 -1.09 -5.29
N MET A 75 29.50 -1.01 -4.17
CA MET A 75 30.85 -0.44 -4.12
C MET A 75 31.89 -1.29 -4.89
N ALA A 76 31.69 -2.60 -4.99
CA ALA A 76 32.55 -3.52 -5.73
C ALA A 76 32.33 -3.47 -7.26
N GLY A 77 31.41 -2.63 -7.76
CA GLY A 77 31.20 -2.40 -9.19
C GLY A 77 30.53 -3.57 -9.94
N THR A 78 29.98 -4.56 -9.23
CA THR A 78 29.39 -5.77 -9.83
C THR A 78 27.86 -5.72 -9.97
N GLY A 79 27.19 -4.61 -9.61
CA GLY A 79 25.74 -4.49 -9.78
C GLY A 79 25.20 -3.06 -9.67
N THR A 80 24.12 -2.78 -10.40
CA THR A 80 23.30 -1.57 -10.24
C THR A 80 22.37 -1.74 -9.04
N TRP A 81 22.39 -0.81 -8.08
CA TRP A 81 21.47 -0.86 -6.94
C TRP A 81 20.02 -0.70 -7.42
N GLN A 82 19.23 -1.75 -7.21
CA GLN A 82 17.79 -1.76 -7.45
C GLN A 82 17.10 -1.63 -6.09
N VAL A 83 16.25 -0.62 -5.92
CA VAL A 83 15.45 -0.44 -4.69
C VAL A 83 14.59 -1.68 -4.48
N GLN A 84 14.92 -2.52 -3.50
CA GLN A 84 14.03 -3.61 -3.09
C GLN A 84 12.95 -3.06 -2.15
N ARG A 85 11.69 -3.38 -2.46
CA ARG A 85 10.56 -3.07 -1.58
C ARG A 85 10.45 -4.17 -0.53
N THR A 86 10.57 -3.80 0.74
CA THR A 86 10.29 -4.71 1.85
C THR A 86 9.15 -4.14 2.66
N LEU A 87 8.00 -4.80 2.64
CA LEU A 87 6.83 -4.38 3.40
C LEU A 87 7.00 -4.80 4.86
N VAL A 88 6.90 -3.85 5.78
CA VAL A 88 6.94 -4.11 7.23
C VAL A 88 5.53 -3.90 7.79
N GLU A 89 4.98 -4.93 8.42
CA GLU A 89 3.67 -4.86 9.08
C GLU A 89 3.79 -4.09 10.39
N LEU A 90 3.06 -2.99 10.50
CA LEU A 90 2.83 -2.31 11.76
C LEU A 90 1.32 -2.08 11.92
N ARG A 91 0.80 -2.55 13.04
CA ARG A 91 -0.64 -2.62 13.35
C ARG A 91 -1.24 -1.23 13.44
N ASP A 92 -2.49 -1.10 13.00
CA ASP A 92 -3.27 0.13 13.08
C ASP A 92 -3.45 0.58 14.54
N VAL A 93 -3.07 1.82 14.87
CA VAL A 93 -3.30 2.45 16.18
C VAL A 93 -4.75 2.92 16.33
N PHE A 94 -5.47 3.08 15.21
CA PHE A 94 -6.85 3.55 15.17
C PHE A 94 -7.72 2.59 14.36
N PRO A 95 -8.98 2.36 14.77
CA PRO A 95 -9.91 1.57 13.98
C PRO A 95 -10.04 2.19 12.57
N PRO A 96 -10.21 1.36 11.52
CA PRO A 96 -10.39 1.85 10.17
C PRO A 96 -11.50 2.90 10.13
N PRO A 97 -11.37 3.98 9.34
CA PRO A 97 -12.49 4.88 9.08
C PRO A 97 -13.68 4.03 8.64
N MET A 98 -14.80 4.16 9.35
CA MET A 98 -16.01 3.45 8.97
C MET A 98 -16.39 3.89 7.56
N ALA A 99 -16.56 2.93 6.64
CA ALA A 99 -17.06 3.22 5.32
C ALA A 99 -18.41 3.95 5.46
N ASP A 100 -18.58 5.05 4.73
CA ASP A 100 -19.85 5.76 4.69
C ASP A 100 -20.93 4.81 4.15
N PRO A 101 -21.96 4.46 4.94
CA PRO A 101 -23.02 3.57 4.47
C PRO A 101 -23.76 4.13 3.25
N ALA A 102 -23.78 5.45 3.08
CA ALA A 102 -24.42 6.12 1.94
C ALA A 102 -23.54 6.12 0.69
N ASN A 103 -22.21 6.05 0.84
CA ASN A 103 -21.27 6.05 -0.28
C ASN A 103 -20.04 5.15 0.02
N PRO A 104 -20.21 3.82 -0.07
CA PRO A 104 -19.13 2.88 0.24
C PRO A 104 -18.04 2.82 -0.85
N TRP A 105 -18.25 3.47 -2.00
CA TRP A 105 -17.37 3.41 -3.18
C TRP A 105 -16.11 4.25 -2.99
N GLN A 106 -15.17 3.73 -2.20
CA GLN A 106 -13.88 4.37 -1.93
C GLN A 106 -13.02 4.53 -3.18
N ILE A 107 -13.15 3.59 -4.12
CA ILE A 107 -12.46 3.61 -5.41
C ILE A 107 -13.53 3.83 -6.48
N ARG A 108 -13.52 5.00 -7.12
CA ARG A 108 -14.42 5.35 -8.22
C ARG A 108 -13.62 5.69 -9.45
N LYS A 109 -14.03 5.15 -10.59
CA LYS A 109 -13.27 5.31 -11.83
C LYS A 109 -14.13 5.20 -13.07
N VAL A 110 -13.74 5.94 -14.09
CA VAL A 110 -14.25 5.82 -15.46
C VAL A 110 -13.36 4.85 -16.26
N LEU A 111 -13.96 3.85 -16.89
CA LEU A 111 -13.24 2.82 -17.63
C LEU A 111 -12.54 3.40 -18.87
N THR A 112 -11.24 3.14 -18.97
CA THR A 112 -10.46 3.42 -20.17
C THR A 112 -10.67 2.36 -21.25
N HIS A 113 -10.22 2.65 -22.48
CA HIS A 113 -10.29 1.71 -23.61
C HIS A 113 -9.61 0.37 -23.30
N TYR A 114 -8.43 0.43 -22.67
CA TYR A 114 -7.69 -0.76 -22.26
C TYR A 114 -8.47 -1.58 -21.23
N GLU A 115 -9.01 -0.93 -20.20
CA GLU A 115 -9.68 -1.61 -19.09
C GLU A 115 -10.95 -2.33 -19.55
N ALA A 116 -11.75 -1.68 -20.40
CA ALA A 116 -12.99 -2.26 -20.94
C ALA A 116 -12.72 -3.50 -21.80
N ILE A 117 -11.72 -3.47 -22.69
CA ILE A 117 -11.43 -4.59 -23.60
C ILE A 117 -10.71 -5.72 -22.87
N ALA A 118 -9.74 -5.39 -22.04
CA ALA A 118 -8.90 -6.37 -21.36
C ALA A 118 -9.55 -6.96 -20.11
N GLY A 119 -10.75 -6.51 -19.72
CA GLY A 119 -11.47 -6.94 -18.51
C GLY A 119 -10.62 -6.82 -17.24
N LYS A 120 -9.84 -5.75 -17.18
CA LYS A 120 -8.85 -5.46 -16.15
C LYS A 120 -9.10 -4.06 -15.65
N LEU A 121 -9.37 -3.90 -14.37
CA LEU A 121 -9.54 -2.60 -13.74
C LEU A 121 -8.21 -2.18 -13.10
N VAL A 122 -7.66 -1.05 -13.53
CA VAL A 122 -6.44 -0.50 -12.93
C VAL A 122 -6.82 0.25 -11.65
N VAL A 123 -6.30 -0.22 -10.52
CA VAL A 123 -6.41 0.37 -9.20
C VAL A 123 -5.12 1.14 -8.89
N PRO A 124 -5.17 2.47 -8.80
CA PRO A 124 -3.99 3.28 -8.48
C PRO A 124 -3.31 2.83 -7.18
N PHE A 125 -1.99 3.00 -7.09
CA PHE A 125 -1.22 2.65 -5.90
C PHE A 125 -1.81 3.19 -4.58
N ALA A 126 -2.20 4.47 -4.57
CA ALA A 126 -2.77 5.11 -3.38
C ALA A 126 -4.07 4.43 -2.94
N ASP A 127 -4.96 4.15 -3.90
CA ASP A 127 -6.24 3.49 -3.65
C ASP A 127 -6.06 2.06 -3.17
N ALA A 128 -5.16 1.31 -3.82
CA ALA A 128 -4.83 -0.06 -3.40
C ALA A 128 -4.27 -0.07 -1.97
N PHE A 129 -3.42 0.89 -1.61
CA PHE A 129 -2.87 0.95 -0.26
C PHE A 129 -3.92 1.25 0.79
N ASP A 130 -4.62 2.37 0.62
CA ASP A 130 -5.47 2.94 1.66
C ASP A 130 -6.77 2.14 1.82
N HIS A 131 -7.26 1.56 0.72
CA HIS A 131 -8.58 0.95 0.68
C HIS A 131 -8.56 -0.58 0.51
N VAL A 132 -7.44 -1.20 0.10
CA VAL A 132 -7.33 -2.66 -0.07
C VAL A 132 -6.31 -3.26 0.89
N PHE A 133 -5.03 -2.93 0.72
CA PHE A 133 -3.93 -3.49 1.51
C PHE A 133 -4.00 -3.13 2.98
N ARG A 134 -4.67 -2.02 3.31
CA ARG A 134 -5.01 -1.68 4.68
C ARG A 134 -5.66 -2.84 5.46
N TYR A 135 -6.42 -3.69 4.76
CA TYR A 135 -7.19 -4.81 5.33
C TYR A 135 -6.61 -6.19 5.02
N TRP A 136 -5.62 -6.27 4.12
CA TRP A 136 -5.00 -7.54 3.76
C TRP A 136 -3.91 -7.92 4.76
N GLY A 137 -3.72 -9.23 4.96
CA GLY A 137 -2.59 -9.73 5.75
C GLY A 137 -1.25 -9.48 5.04
N LEU A 138 -0.19 -9.23 5.81
CA LEU A 138 1.15 -8.94 5.31
C LEU A 138 1.63 -9.94 4.25
N CYS A 139 1.42 -11.24 4.51
CA CYS A 139 1.82 -12.31 3.60
C CYS A 139 1.17 -12.15 2.22
N MET A 140 -0.13 -11.85 2.17
CA MET A 140 -0.86 -11.67 0.90
C MET A 140 -0.39 -10.42 0.16
N VAL A 141 -0.22 -9.30 0.87
CA VAL A 141 0.27 -8.05 0.24
C VAL A 141 1.68 -8.26 -0.33
N ASN A 142 2.56 -8.92 0.40
CA ASN A 142 3.92 -9.22 -0.07
C ASN A 142 3.92 -10.05 -1.35
N GLN A 143 3.05 -11.05 -1.46
CA GLN A 143 2.92 -11.82 -2.69
C GLN A 143 2.58 -10.91 -3.88
N VAL A 144 1.58 -10.04 -3.74
CA VAL A 144 1.19 -9.11 -4.82
C VAL A 144 2.30 -8.13 -5.17
N VAL A 145 2.93 -7.51 -4.17
CA VAL A 145 3.99 -6.51 -4.36
C VAL A 145 5.23 -7.13 -5.02
N MET A 146 5.51 -8.41 -4.78
CA MET A 146 6.60 -9.16 -5.40
C MET A 146 6.27 -9.66 -6.82
N GLY A 147 5.15 -9.22 -7.41
CA GLY A 147 4.76 -9.60 -8.76
C GLY A 147 3.94 -10.90 -8.85
N GLN A 148 3.60 -11.52 -7.72
CA GLN A 148 2.73 -12.70 -7.73
C GLN A 148 1.27 -12.28 -7.86
N LYS A 149 0.45 -13.18 -8.40
CA LYS A 149 -0.99 -12.95 -8.52
C LYS A 149 -1.69 -13.50 -7.29
N SER A 150 -2.53 -12.68 -6.65
CA SER A 150 -3.41 -13.16 -5.59
C SER A 150 -4.81 -13.42 -6.14
N ASN A 151 -5.35 -14.59 -5.83
CA ASN A 151 -6.76 -14.91 -6.05
C ASN A 151 -7.63 -13.99 -5.19
N VAL A 152 -8.64 -13.38 -5.80
CA VAL A 152 -9.61 -12.55 -5.09
C VAL A 152 -11.02 -12.88 -5.51
N VAL A 153 -11.96 -12.64 -4.59
CA VAL A 153 -13.39 -12.77 -4.85
C VAL A 153 -13.95 -11.39 -5.17
N LEU A 154 -14.80 -11.33 -6.18
CA LEU A 154 -15.49 -10.12 -6.62
C LEU A 154 -17.01 -10.34 -6.53
N TRP A 155 -17.70 -9.49 -5.79
CA TRP A 155 -19.17 -9.43 -5.75
C TRP A 155 -19.64 -8.28 -6.61
N ASP A 156 -20.39 -8.60 -7.65
CA ASP A 156 -21.15 -7.61 -8.39
C ASP A 156 -22.47 -7.33 -7.68
N VAL A 157 -22.58 -6.14 -7.13
CA VAL A 157 -23.75 -5.65 -6.40
C VAL A 157 -24.47 -4.54 -7.16
N THR A 158 -24.27 -4.48 -8.48
CA THR A 158 -24.99 -3.54 -9.36
C THR A 158 -26.50 -3.74 -9.27
N GLU A 159 -26.94 -4.99 -9.30
CA GLU A 159 -28.33 -5.37 -9.06
C GLU A 159 -28.55 -5.62 -7.57
N GLN A 160 -29.21 -4.68 -6.91
CA GLN A 160 -29.32 -4.62 -5.44
C GLN A 160 -29.92 -5.88 -4.81
N ASN A 161 -30.74 -6.63 -5.55
CA ASN A 161 -31.43 -7.83 -5.07
C ASN A 161 -30.83 -9.15 -5.61
N SER A 162 -29.80 -9.10 -6.46
CA SER A 162 -29.24 -10.29 -7.11
C SER A 162 -27.72 -10.16 -7.24
N PRO A 163 -26.98 -10.11 -6.11
CA PRO A 163 -25.54 -10.00 -6.15
C PRO A 163 -24.92 -11.25 -6.78
N LYS A 164 -23.99 -11.07 -7.72
CA LYS A 164 -23.33 -12.18 -8.42
C LYS A 164 -21.86 -12.27 -8.04
N ARG A 165 -21.40 -13.50 -7.79
CA ARG A 165 -20.02 -13.77 -7.37
C ARG A 165 -19.16 -14.16 -8.57
N TYR A 166 -17.97 -13.58 -8.63
CA TYR A 166 -16.94 -13.88 -9.62
C TYR A 166 -15.60 -14.18 -8.95
N GLY A 167 -14.78 -14.96 -9.64
CA GLY A 167 -13.36 -15.09 -9.34
C GLY A 167 -12.55 -14.07 -10.13
N GLY A 168 -11.47 -13.57 -9.53
CA GLY A 168 -10.55 -12.66 -10.17
C GLY A 168 -9.14 -12.75 -9.62
N TRP A 169 -8.26 -11.93 -10.18
CA TRP A 169 -6.85 -11.85 -9.80
C TRP A 169 -6.48 -10.42 -9.46
N PHE A 170 -5.66 -10.24 -8.44
CA PHE A 170 -5.03 -8.96 -8.10
C PHE A 170 -3.52 -9.05 -8.30
N GLU A 171 -2.97 -8.17 -9.13
CA GLU A 171 -1.54 -8.17 -9.50
C GLU A 171 -0.98 -6.74 -9.58
N VAL A 172 0.32 -6.58 -9.35
CA VAL A 172 1.03 -5.31 -9.51
C VAL A 172 1.43 -5.08 -10.98
N LEU A 173 1.36 -3.84 -11.44
CA LEU A 173 1.87 -3.38 -12.73
C LEU A 173 3.32 -2.88 -12.62
N PRO A 174 4.08 -2.84 -13.72
CA PRO A 174 5.43 -2.29 -13.74
C PRO A 174 5.56 -0.83 -13.27
N GLY A 175 4.44 -0.08 -13.19
CA GLY A 175 4.36 1.31 -12.72
C GLY A 175 3.83 1.48 -11.31
N ASP A 176 3.82 0.42 -10.49
CA ASP A 176 3.36 0.38 -9.08
C ASP A 176 1.87 0.41 -8.84
N ASP A 177 1.08 0.76 -9.85
CA ASP A 177 -0.35 0.56 -9.84
C ASP A 177 -0.70 -0.93 -9.82
N TYR A 178 -1.95 -1.24 -9.51
CA TYR A 178 -2.44 -2.60 -9.42
C TYR A 178 -3.52 -2.86 -10.45
N ILE A 179 -3.73 -4.11 -10.80
CA ILE A 179 -4.83 -4.55 -11.65
C ILE A 179 -5.69 -5.55 -10.90
N LEU A 180 -6.99 -5.29 -10.94
CA LEU A 180 -8.04 -6.24 -10.62
C LEU A 180 -8.60 -6.84 -11.93
N ALA A 181 -8.22 -8.07 -12.23
CA ALA A 181 -8.62 -8.76 -13.44
C ALA A 181 -9.85 -9.64 -13.21
N CYS A 182 -10.93 -9.39 -13.96
CA CYS A 182 -12.14 -10.22 -13.94
C CYS A 182 -12.87 -10.13 -15.30
N MET A 183 -12.45 -10.96 -16.25
CA MET A 183 -13.02 -10.96 -17.60
C MET A 183 -14.51 -11.28 -17.65
N ASP A 184 -14.97 -12.21 -16.81
CA ASP A 184 -16.35 -12.70 -16.86
C ASP A 184 -17.34 -11.62 -16.44
N LEU A 185 -17.02 -10.84 -15.40
CA LEU A 185 -17.83 -9.68 -15.00
C LEU A 185 -17.95 -8.65 -16.13
N PHE A 186 -16.82 -8.31 -16.78
CA PHE A 186 -16.81 -7.30 -17.84
C PHE A 186 -17.63 -7.74 -19.05
N LYS A 187 -17.51 -9.01 -19.45
CA LYS A 187 -18.26 -9.58 -20.59
C LYS A 187 -19.76 -9.63 -20.31
N GLU A 188 -20.16 -10.16 -19.16
CA GLU A 188 -21.58 -10.34 -18.84
C GLU A 188 -22.30 -9.01 -18.64
N ARG A 189 -21.65 -8.01 -18.03
CA ARG A 189 -22.22 -6.67 -17.89
C ARG A 189 -22.17 -5.85 -19.18
N GLY A 190 -21.44 -6.33 -20.19
CA GLY A 190 -21.19 -5.60 -21.44
C GLY A 190 -20.60 -4.22 -21.15
N MET A 191 -19.49 -4.20 -20.41
CA MET A 191 -18.81 -2.97 -20.03
C MET A 191 -18.16 -2.30 -21.23
N ALA A 192 -18.30 -0.97 -21.30
CA ALA A 192 -17.81 -0.15 -22.37
C ALA A 192 -16.82 0.91 -21.85
N VAL A 193 -16.09 1.50 -22.79
CA VAL A 193 -15.29 2.69 -22.52
C VAL A 193 -16.21 3.78 -21.98
N GLU A 194 -15.73 4.54 -21.00
CA GLU A 194 -16.42 5.64 -20.32
C GLU A 194 -17.51 5.25 -19.32
N ASP A 195 -17.79 3.96 -19.11
CA ASP A 195 -18.62 3.51 -18.00
C ASP A 195 -17.97 3.88 -16.65
N GLU A 196 -18.77 4.35 -15.69
CA GLU A 196 -18.28 4.65 -14.34
C GLU A 196 -18.57 3.48 -13.41
N VAL A 197 -17.53 3.04 -12.69
CA VAL A 197 -17.59 1.92 -11.76
C VAL A 197 -17.17 2.36 -10.35
N GLY A 198 -17.82 1.74 -9.36
CA GLY A 198 -17.50 1.85 -7.95
C GLY A 198 -16.93 0.53 -7.46
N LEU A 199 -15.87 0.62 -6.67
CA LEU A 199 -15.18 -0.51 -6.06
C LEU A 199 -14.86 -0.19 -4.60
N TYR A 200 -15.01 -1.18 -3.73
CA TYR A 200 -14.44 -1.16 -2.39
C TYR A 200 -14.06 -2.55 -1.93
N TRP A 201 -13.15 -2.64 -0.97
CA TRP A 201 -12.84 -3.90 -0.29
C TRP A 201 -13.69 -4.05 0.97
N ASP A 202 -14.46 -5.13 1.06
CA ASP A 202 -15.17 -5.46 2.29
C ASP A 202 -14.32 -6.40 3.16
N PHE A 203 -13.90 -5.90 4.31
CA PHE A 203 -13.11 -6.69 5.26
C PHE A 203 -13.91 -7.84 5.90
N LYS A 204 -15.25 -7.75 5.96
CA LYS A 204 -16.08 -8.79 6.57
C LYS A 204 -16.17 -10.03 5.67
N SER A 205 -16.41 -9.82 4.38
CA SER A 205 -16.47 -10.90 3.40
C SER A 205 -15.13 -11.24 2.76
N SER A 206 -14.06 -10.48 3.05
CA SER A 206 -12.75 -10.60 2.40
C SER A 206 -12.86 -10.61 0.87
N ALA A 207 -13.67 -9.70 0.33
CA ALA A 207 -14.00 -9.65 -1.08
C ALA A 207 -14.15 -8.21 -1.57
N PHE A 208 -13.81 -8.02 -2.84
CA PHE A 208 -14.13 -6.79 -3.55
C PHE A 208 -15.62 -6.71 -3.84
N HIS A 209 -16.21 -5.55 -3.63
CA HIS A 209 -17.57 -5.24 -4.04
C HIS A 209 -17.53 -4.24 -5.17
N PHE A 210 -18.18 -4.61 -6.25
CA PHE A 210 -18.19 -3.91 -7.52
C PHE A 210 -19.60 -3.43 -7.82
N LYS A 211 -19.73 -2.21 -8.33
CA LYS A 211 -20.98 -1.69 -8.87
C LYS A 211 -20.73 -0.86 -10.12
N LEU A 212 -21.51 -1.11 -11.17
CA LEU A 212 -21.63 -0.19 -12.29
C LEU A 212 -22.49 1.00 -11.83
N LEU A 213 -21.87 2.17 -11.69
CA LEU A 213 -22.51 3.39 -11.19
C LEU A 213 -23.22 4.15 -12.30
N HIS A 214 -22.55 4.27 -13.44
CA HIS A 214 -23.09 4.91 -14.63
C HIS A 214 -22.74 4.09 -15.85
N LYS A 215 -23.77 3.75 -16.65
CA LYS A 215 -23.59 3.08 -17.93
C LYS A 215 -23.81 4.09 -19.05
N ILE A 216 -22.83 4.25 -19.93
CA ILE A 216 -23.02 5.06 -21.13
C ILE A 216 -23.90 4.26 -22.09
N VAL A 217 -25.09 4.81 -22.36
CA VAL A 217 -25.95 4.31 -23.42
C VAL A 217 -25.41 4.87 -24.72
N LYS A 218 -24.90 3.98 -25.59
CA LYS A 218 -24.59 4.31 -26.98
C LYS A 218 -25.82 4.14 -27.86
#